data_AF-A0A0S9LHN8-F1
#
_entry.id   AF-A0A0S9LHN8-F1
#
_cell.length_a   1.000
_cell.length_b   1.000
_cell.length_c   1.000
_cell.angle_alpha   90.00
_cell.angle_beta   90.00
_cell.angle_gamma   90.00
#
_symmetry.space_group_name_H-M   'P 1'
#
loop_
_entity.id
_entity.type
_entity.pdbx_description
1 polymer ?
#
loop_
_entity_poly.entity_id
_entity_poly.type
_entity_poly.pdbx_seq_one_letter_code
_entity_poly.pdbx_strand_id
1 'polypeptide(L)'
;MLAWFHSAPAGLVSLLTAFMAAFVALAVVVLTQWILNRRQRAELLAKKLEEIYVLLNQAASDNIQRYQAIFAKLRNGAETSPAGLEPSAYHLDLHKKIVMYVRLYFPLLGPAHQHMFRCNNRISWIVHRLASGEQVEQKDVLEAFGAYGDSLRNLEQEIIDNKSLLVGDRAWPRRYKVANNHTPVPDTAEGLNP
;
A
#
# COMPACT_ATOMS: atom_id res chain seq x y z
N MET A 1 58.13 5.70 28.56
CA MET A 1 56.79 6.30 28.43
C MET A 1 55.93 6.13 29.69
N LEU A 2 55.90 4.96 30.34
CA LEU A 2 55.15 4.76 31.59
C LEU A 2 55.65 5.64 32.77
N ALA A 3 56.95 5.94 32.87
CA ALA A 3 57.47 6.84 33.90
C ALA A 3 57.06 8.32 33.70
N TRP A 4 56.76 8.73 32.46
CA TRP A 4 56.32 10.10 32.15
C TRP A 4 54.86 10.34 32.56
N PHE A 5 54.04 9.28 32.57
CA PHE A 5 52.66 9.31 33.05
C PHE A 5 52.55 9.62 34.55
N HIS A 6 53.58 9.30 35.34
CA HIS A 6 53.57 9.58 36.79
C HIS A 6 53.96 11.02 37.14
N SER A 7 54.73 11.71 36.29
CA SER A 7 55.30 13.03 36.60
C SER A 7 54.41 14.22 36.22
N ALA A 8 53.35 14.02 35.42
CA ALA A 8 52.49 15.11 34.92
C ALA A 8 50.98 14.79 34.98
N PRO A 9 50.41 14.51 36.17
CA PRO A 9 49.01 14.09 36.31
C PRO A 9 47.99 15.11 35.78
N ALA A 10 48.29 16.42 35.85
CA ALA A 10 47.39 17.48 35.40
C ALA A 10 47.15 17.46 33.88
N GLY A 11 48.19 17.21 33.08
CA GLY A 11 48.07 17.17 31.61
C GLY A 11 47.26 15.98 31.12
N LEU A 12 47.39 14.83 31.82
CA LEU A 12 46.64 13.62 31.51
C LEU A 12 45.13 13.78 31.76
N VAL A 13 44.76 14.40 32.89
CA VAL A 13 43.35 14.68 33.19
C VAL A 13 42.75 15.57 32.10
N SER A 14 43.46 16.62 31.67
CA SER A 14 42.99 17.50 30.60
C SER A 14 42.82 16.78 29.25
N LEU A 15 43.69 15.82 28.92
CA LEU A 15 43.59 15.06 27.68
C LEU A 15 42.41 14.08 27.73
N LEU A 16 42.22 13.39 28.85
CA LEU A 16 41.08 12.49 29.04
C LEU A 16 39.74 13.23 29.02
N THR A 17 39.65 14.40 29.66
CA THR A 17 38.43 15.21 29.62
C THR A 17 38.15 15.74 28.22
N ALA A 18 39.17 16.19 27.49
CA ALA A 18 39.04 16.59 26.09
C ALA A 18 38.57 15.43 25.20
N PHE A 19 39.14 14.23 25.40
CA PHE A 19 38.73 13.03 24.68
C PHE A 19 37.28 12.64 24.97
N MET A 20 36.89 12.61 26.24
CA MET A 20 35.50 12.34 26.65
C MET A 20 34.53 13.37 26.08
N ALA A 21 34.87 14.66 26.10
CA ALA A 21 34.06 15.72 25.51
C ALA A 21 33.91 15.54 24.00
N ALA A 22 34.99 15.24 23.29
CA ALA A 22 34.96 14.96 21.85
C ALA A 22 34.10 13.73 21.53
N PHE A 23 34.20 12.66 22.33
CA PHE A 23 33.39 11.47 22.16
C PHE A 23 31.90 11.73 22.37
N VAL A 24 31.54 12.47 23.43
CA VAL A 24 30.16 12.86 23.70
C VAL A 24 29.61 13.72 22.57
N ALA A 25 30.38 14.70 22.08
CA ALA A 25 29.99 15.53 20.95
C ALA A 25 29.74 14.69 19.69
N LEU A 26 30.62 13.73 19.39
CA LEU A 26 30.45 12.82 18.25
C LEU A 26 29.19 11.96 18.41
N ALA A 27 28.98 11.39 19.60
CA ALA A 27 27.80 10.58 19.90
C ALA A 27 26.51 11.38 19.72
N VAL A 28 26.47 12.63 20.18
CA VAL A 28 25.33 13.54 19.99
C VAL A 28 25.10 13.79 18.50
N VAL A 29 26.14 14.11 17.72
CA VAL A 29 26.01 14.34 16.27
C VAL A 29 25.45 13.11 15.57
N VAL A 30 25.99 11.92 15.85
CA VAL A 30 25.51 10.66 15.26
C VAL A 30 24.05 10.40 15.62
N LEU A 31 23.69 10.59 16.89
CA LEU A 31 22.32 10.39 17.36
C LEU A 31 21.34 11.38 16.72
N THR A 32 21.72 12.66 16.62
CA THR A 32 20.90 13.69 15.98
C THR A 32 20.70 13.39 14.49
N GLN A 33 21.75 13.02 13.77
CA GLN A 33 21.65 12.65 12.36
C GLN A 33 20.77 11.40 12.16
N TRP A 34 20.90 10.41 13.05
CA TRP A 34 20.05 9.22 13.03
C TRP A 34 18.56 9.56 13.25
N ILE A 35 18.24 10.39 14.25
CA ILE A 35 16.86 10.84 14.52
C ILE A 35 16.28 11.64 13.35
N LEU A 36 17.06 12.57 12.78
CA LEU A 36 16.64 13.40 11.66
C LEU A 36 16.35 12.56 10.42
N ASN A 37 17.27 11.67 10.03
CA ASN A 37 17.08 10.78 8.88
C ASN A 37 15.85 9.89 9.06
N ARG A 38 15.64 9.36 10.27
CA ARG A 38 14.46 8.55 10.59
C ARG A 38 13.17 9.35 10.46
N ARG A 39 13.14 10.58 10.97
CA ARG A 39 11.96 11.46 10.85
C ARG A 39 11.65 11.80 9.40
N GLN A 40 12.66 12.13 8.60
CA GLN A 40 12.49 12.43 7.16
C GLN A 40 11.94 11.22 6.40
N ARG A 41 12.47 10.02 6.68
CA ARG A 41 11.95 8.79 6.08
C ARG A 41 10.51 8.51 6.49
N ALA A 42 10.18 8.69 7.76
CA ALA A 42 8.81 8.53 8.25
C ALA A 42 7.85 9.53 7.59
N GLU A 43 8.23 10.80 7.47
CA GLU A 43 7.41 11.82 6.80
C GLU A 43 7.19 11.50 5.32
N LEU A 44 8.23 11.07 4.61
CA LEU A 44 8.13 10.62 3.22
C LEU A 44 7.16 9.43 3.09
N LEU A 45 7.32 8.41 3.91
CA LEU A 45 6.46 7.22 3.88
C LEU A 45 5.02 7.56 4.29
N ALA A 46 4.81 8.44 5.27
CA ALA A 46 3.48 8.89 5.65
C ALA A 46 2.77 9.56 4.46
N LYS A 47 3.45 10.48 3.76
CA LYS A 47 2.92 11.13 2.57
C LYS A 47 2.61 10.13 1.45
N LYS A 48 3.47 9.13 1.23
CA LYS A 48 3.22 8.09 0.21
C LYS A 48 2.06 7.17 0.58
N LEU A 49 1.86 6.89 1.86
CA LEU A 49 0.73 6.12 2.35
C LEU A 49 -0.59 6.89 2.16
N GLU A 50 -0.58 8.19 2.45
CA GLU A 50 -1.73 9.08 2.19
C GLU A 50 -2.06 9.16 0.69
N GLU A 51 -1.04 9.28 -0.16
CA GLU A 51 -1.23 9.24 -1.61
C GLU A 51 -1.86 7.92 -2.08
N ILE A 52 -1.46 6.76 -1.52
CA ILE A 52 -2.12 5.47 -1.80
C ILE A 52 -3.58 5.51 -1.38
N TYR A 53 -3.88 6.01 -0.18
CA TYR A 53 -5.25 6.08 0.33
C TYR A 53 -6.16 6.93 -0.56
N VAL A 54 -5.66 8.08 -1.05
CA VAL A 54 -6.40 8.91 -2.02
C VAL A 54 -6.62 8.16 -3.33
N LEU A 55 -5.60 7.46 -3.85
CA LEU A 55 -5.72 6.66 -5.08
C LEU A 55 -6.72 5.51 -4.93
N LEU A 56 -6.77 4.86 -3.76
CA LEU A 56 -7.75 3.81 -3.47
C LEU A 56 -9.17 4.35 -3.45
N ASN A 57 -9.41 5.50 -2.81
CA ASN A 57 -10.71 6.16 -2.84
C ASN A 57 -11.13 6.55 -4.27
N GLN A 58 -10.19 7.03 -5.07
CA GLN A 58 -10.44 7.33 -6.48
C GLN A 58 -10.80 6.05 -7.26
N ALA A 59 -10.05 4.95 -7.08
CA ALA A 59 -10.38 3.66 -7.68
C ALA A 59 -11.77 3.15 -7.26
N ALA A 60 -12.15 3.35 -6.00
CA ALA A 60 -13.47 3.00 -5.48
C ALA A 60 -14.58 3.79 -6.18
N SER A 61 -14.40 5.11 -6.30
CA SER A 61 -15.34 6.01 -6.99
C SER A 61 -15.51 5.60 -8.47
N ASP A 62 -14.40 5.34 -9.17
CA ASP A 62 -14.42 4.92 -10.56
C ASP A 62 -15.16 3.59 -10.73
N ASN A 63 -14.95 2.64 -9.81
CA ASN A 63 -15.66 1.35 -9.83
C ASN A 63 -17.15 1.50 -9.51
N ILE A 64 -17.57 2.43 -8.65
CA ILE A 64 -19.00 2.72 -8.43
C ILE A 64 -19.65 3.23 -9.72
N GLN A 65 -18.97 4.11 -10.47
CA GLN A 65 -19.49 4.59 -11.75
C GLN A 65 -19.61 3.45 -12.77
N ARG A 66 -18.63 2.55 -12.83
CA ARG A 66 -18.69 1.34 -13.68
C ARG A 66 -19.86 0.44 -13.29
N TYR A 67 -20.07 0.22 -11.99
CA TYR A 67 -21.21 -0.56 -11.50
C TYR A 67 -22.54 0.04 -11.97
N GLN A 68 -22.73 1.34 -11.79
CA GLN A 68 -23.94 2.04 -12.21
C GLN A 68 -24.17 1.93 -13.72
N ALA A 69 -23.12 2.07 -14.53
CA ALA A 69 -23.20 1.92 -15.98
C ALA A 69 -23.58 0.49 -16.40
N ILE A 70 -22.96 -0.53 -15.80
CA ILE A 70 -23.28 -1.94 -16.05
C ILE A 70 -24.74 -2.22 -15.68
N PHE A 71 -25.15 -1.79 -14.50
CA PHE A 71 -26.50 -2.04 -13.98
C PHE A 71 -27.59 -1.37 -14.83
N ALA A 72 -27.34 -0.14 -15.29
CA ALA A 72 -28.24 0.56 -16.21
C ALA A 72 -28.40 -0.20 -17.54
N LYS A 73 -27.30 -0.74 -18.10
CA LYS A 73 -27.34 -1.56 -19.33
C LYS A 73 -28.13 -2.85 -19.12
N LEU A 74 -27.95 -3.52 -17.98
CA LEU A 74 -28.71 -4.75 -17.67
C LEU A 74 -30.21 -4.48 -17.50
N ARG A 75 -30.59 -3.38 -16.86
CA ARG A 75 -32.01 -3.05 -16.61
C ARG A 75 -32.77 -2.62 -17.87
N ASN A 76 -32.12 -1.86 -18.76
CA ASN A 76 -32.78 -1.30 -19.93
C ASN A 76 -32.92 -2.29 -21.09
N GLY A 77 -32.49 -3.54 -20.91
CA GLY A 77 -32.70 -4.63 -21.88
C GLY A 77 -31.95 -4.39 -23.18
N ALA A 78 -30.65 -4.70 -23.19
CA ALA A 78 -29.82 -5.03 -24.37
C ALA A 78 -30.17 -4.35 -25.71
N GLU A 79 -30.51 -3.06 -25.74
CA GLU A 79 -30.39 -2.29 -26.98
C GLU A 79 -28.89 -2.20 -27.28
N THR A 80 -28.51 -3.13 -28.15
CA THR A 80 -27.20 -3.56 -28.63
C THR A 80 -26.56 -2.48 -29.46
N SER A 81 -26.47 -1.26 -28.93
CA SER A 81 -25.45 -0.37 -29.42
C SER A 81 -24.16 -0.73 -28.69
N PRO A 82 -23.04 -1.04 -29.38
CA PRO A 82 -21.71 -1.14 -28.79
C PRO A 82 -21.21 0.22 -28.24
N ALA A 83 -22.13 1.12 -27.91
CA ALA A 83 -21.94 2.44 -27.38
C ALA A 83 -21.06 2.39 -26.14
N GLY A 84 -19.78 2.65 -26.41
CA GLY A 84 -18.97 3.56 -25.64
C GLY A 84 -18.64 3.07 -24.25
N LEU A 85 -18.22 1.81 -24.09
CA LEU A 85 -17.18 1.57 -23.09
C LEU A 85 -15.90 2.18 -23.66
N GLU A 86 -15.84 3.51 -23.57
CA GLU A 86 -14.71 4.36 -23.90
C GLU A 86 -13.42 3.68 -23.39
N PRO A 87 -12.35 3.53 -24.20
CA PRO A 87 -11.11 2.88 -23.77
C PRO A 87 -10.49 3.52 -22.52
N SER A 88 -10.84 4.78 -22.23
CA SER A 88 -10.52 5.46 -20.97
C SER A 88 -11.08 4.73 -19.72
N ALA A 89 -12.11 3.89 -19.87
CA ALA A 89 -12.66 3.05 -18.83
C ALA A 89 -11.61 2.11 -18.19
N TYR A 90 -10.52 1.78 -18.89
CA TYR A 90 -9.52 0.83 -18.36
C TYR A 90 -8.56 1.42 -17.31
N HIS A 91 -8.54 2.74 -17.06
CA HIS A 91 -7.80 3.43 -15.97
C HIS A 91 -6.46 2.78 -15.55
N LEU A 92 -5.69 2.32 -16.54
CA LEU A 92 -4.48 1.51 -16.31
C LEU A 92 -3.45 2.29 -15.49
N ASP A 93 -3.42 3.61 -15.68
CA ASP A 93 -2.48 4.52 -15.04
C ASP A 93 -2.65 4.57 -13.52
N LEU A 94 -3.89 4.57 -13.04
CA LEU A 94 -4.19 4.64 -11.60
C LEU A 94 -3.76 3.34 -10.90
N HIS A 95 -4.15 2.19 -11.47
CA HIS A 95 -3.75 0.89 -10.93
C HIS A 95 -2.23 0.69 -10.98
N LYS A 96 -1.57 1.09 -12.08
CA LYS A 96 -0.12 1.04 -12.20
C LYS A 96 0.57 1.89 -11.12
N LYS A 97 0.02 3.06 -10.79
CA LYS A 97 0.55 3.93 -9.73
C LYS A 97 0.41 3.29 -8.34
N ILE A 98 -0.74 2.68 -8.03
CA ILE A 98 -0.95 1.94 -6.77
C ILE A 98 0.05 0.76 -6.68
N VAL A 99 0.14 -0.07 -7.74
CA VAL A 99 1.08 -1.20 -7.80
C VAL A 99 2.51 -0.75 -7.55
N MET A 100 2.92 0.35 -8.20
CA MET A 100 4.26 0.92 -8.03
C MET A 100 4.50 1.33 -6.59
N TYR A 101 3.55 2.04 -5.96
CA TYR A 101 3.73 2.48 -4.57
C TYR A 101 3.75 1.32 -3.58
N VAL A 102 2.88 0.33 -3.74
CA VAL A 102 2.88 -0.87 -2.90
C VAL A 102 4.21 -1.62 -3.04
N ARG A 103 4.72 -1.83 -4.27
CA ARG A 103 5.97 -2.56 -4.48
C ARG A 103 7.21 -1.81 -3.98
N LEU A 104 7.29 -0.50 -4.19
CA LEU A 104 8.48 0.28 -3.86
C LEU A 104 8.53 0.69 -2.39
N TYR A 105 7.39 1.06 -1.79
CA TYR A 105 7.36 1.67 -0.46
C TYR A 105 6.71 0.78 0.60
N PHE A 106 5.74 -0.06 0.24
CA PHE A 106 4.94 -0.81 1.22
C PHE A 106 4.76 -2.29 0.82
N PRO A 107 5.86 -3.06 0.66
CA PRO A 107 5.78 -4.43 0.18
C PRO A 107 4.91 -5.34 1.07
N LEU A 108 4.73 -4.98 2.34
CA LEU A 108 3.86 -5.69 3.28
C LEU A 108 2.38 -5.66 2.89
N LEU A 109 1.93 -4.61 2.18
CA LEU A 109 0.57 -4.51 1.62
C LEU A 109 0.39 -5.35 0.34
N GLY A 110 1.47 -5.97 -0.15
CA GLY A 110 1.48 -6.73 -1.39
C GLY A 110 0.37 -7.79 -1.49
N PRO A 111 0.21 -8.69 -0.51
CA PRO A 111 -0.82 -9.73 -0.54
C PRO A 111 -2.25 -9.17 -0.64
N ALA A 112 -2.63 -8.22 0.22
CA ALA A 112 -3.98 -7.63 0.19
C ALA A 112 -4.22 -6.83 -1.10
N HIS A 113 -3.23 -6.09 -1.58
CA HIS A 113 -3.32 -5.40 -2.87
C HIS A 113 -3.50 -6.40 -4.02
N GLN A 114 -2.75 -7.50 -4.05
CA GLN A 114 -2.89 -8.54 -5.07
C GLN A 114 -4.29 -9.16 -5.04
N HIS A 115 -4.83 -9.42 -3.85
CA HIS A 115 -6.17 -9.95 -3.69
C HIS A 115 -7.22 -8.97 -4.23
N MET A 116 -7.15 -7.70 -3.83
CA MET A 116 -8.02 -6.64 -4.35
C MET A 116 -7.94 -6.50 -5.87
N PHE A 117 -6.74 -6.58 -6.43
CA PHE A 117 -6.52 -6.52 -7.88
C PHE A 117 -7.15 -7.70 -8.61
N ARG A 118 -7.09 -8.92 -8.06
CA ARG A 118 -7.78 -10.09 -8.63
C ARG A 118 -9.30 -9.88 -8.64
N CYS A 119 -9.87 -9.37 -7.55
CA CYS A 119 -11.30 -9.04 -7.49
C CYS A 119 -11.68 -7.98 -8.54
N ASN A 120 -10.86 -6.94 -8.72
CA ASN A 120 -11.08 -5.92 -9.74
C ASN A 120 -10.99 -6.49 -11.17
N ASN A 121 -10.06 -7.41 -11.44
CA ASN A 121 -9.97 -8.06 -12.75
C ASN A 121 -11.23 -8.86 -13.10
N ARG A 122 -11.93 -9.44 -12.12
CA ARG A 122 -13.23 -10.11 -12.34
C ARG A 122 -14.28 -9.12 -12.85
N ILE A 123 -14.29 -7.89 -12.33
CA ILE A 123 -15.14 -6.80 -12.84
C ILE A 123 -14.75 -6.45 -14.28
N SER A 124 -13.46 -6.27 -14.56
CA SER A 124 -12.99 -5.98 -15.92
C SER A 124 -13.37 -7.07 -16.92
N TRP A 125 -13.35 -8.34 -16.52
CA TRP A 125 -13.79 -9.46 -17.35
C TRP A 125 -15.29 -9.43 -17.62
N ILE A 126 -16.11 -9.12 -16.61
CA ILE A 126 -17.57 -8.89 -16.78
C ILE A 126 -17.84 -7.75 -17.77
N VAL A 127 -17.11 -6.64 -17.63
CA VAL A 127 -17.21 -5.49 -18.56
C VAL A 127 -16.88 -5.92 -19.99
N HIS A 128 -15.81 -6.70 -20.16
CA HIS A 128 -15.44 -7.23 -21.47
C HIS A 128 -16.53 -8.12 -22.06
N ARG A 129 -17.06 -9.09 -21.30
CA ARG A 129 -18.16 -9.98 -21.76
C ARG A 129 -19.39 -9.20 -22.20
N LEU A 130 -19.80 -8.21 -21.40
CA LEU A 130 -20.90 -7.31 -21.76
C LEU A 130 -20.61 -6.53 -23.04
N ALA A 131 -19.37 -6.06 -23.24
CA ALA A 131 -18.95 -5.36 -24.45
C ALA A 131 -18.93 -6.28 -25.69
N SER A 132 -18.61 -7.56 -25.50
CA SER A 132 -18.65 -8.60 -26.54
C SER A 132 -20.06 -9.09 -26.86
N GLY A 133 -21.10 -8.61 -26.16
CA GLY A 133 -22.49 -9.00 -26.35
C GLY A 133 -22.89 -10.32 -25.68
N GLU A 134 -22.03 -10.87 -24.81
CA GLU A 134 -22.38 -12.04 -24.02
C GLU A 134 -23.40 -11.69 -22.93
N GLN A 135 -24.29 -12.64 -22.62
CA GLN A 135 -25.20 -12.50 -21.49
C GLN A 135 -24.44 -12.68 -20.18
N VAL A 136 -24.60 -11.71 -19.28
CA VAL A 136 -24.05 -11.75 -17.92
C VAL A 136 -25.20 -11.68 -16.93
N GLU A 137 -25.19 -12.57 -15.94
CA GLU A 137 -26.21 -12.56 -14.90
C GLU A 137 -25.99 -11.40 -13.92
N GLN A 138 -27.09 -10.78 -13.48
CA GLN A 138 -27.03 -9.71 -12.48
C GLN A 138 -26.37 -10.17 -11.18
N LYS A 139 -26.52 -11.46 -10.82
CA LYS A 139 -25.90 -12.07 -9.65
C LYS A 139 -24.38 -12.03 -9.74
N ASP A 140 -23.80 -12.34 -10.90
CA ASP A 140 -22.34 -12.32 -11.11
C ASP A 140 -21.76 -10.92 -10.95
N VAL A 141 -22.49 -9.91 -11.43
CA VAL A 141 -22.11 -8.50 -11.25
C VAL A 141 -22.10 -8.13 -9.77
N LEU A 142 -23.18 -8.41 -9.05
CA LEU A 142 -23.29 -8.11 -7.61
C LEU A 142 -22.19 -8.80 -6.80
N GLU A 143 -21.92 -10.08 -7.10
CA GLU A 143 -20.88 -10.85 -6.42
C GLU A 143 -19.48 -10.27 -6.69
N ALA A 144 -19.16 -9.94 -7.94
CA ALA A 144 -17.85 -9.39 -8.29
C ALA A 144 -17.59 -8.01 -7.65
N PHE A 145 -18.59 -7.13 -7.65
CA PHE A 145 -18.49 -5.82 -7.01
C PHE A 145 -18.47 -5.92 -5.48
N GLY A 146 -19.24 -6.84 -4.89
CA GLY A 146 -19.19 -7.13 -3.46
C GLY A 146 -17.80 -7.61 -3.02
N ALA A 147 -17.26 -8.61 -3.71
CA ALA A 147 -15.91 -9.14 -3.45
C ALA A 147 -14.82 -8.06 -3.60
N TYR A 148 -14.93 -7.20 -4.61
CA TYR A 148 -14.02 -6.05 -4.75
C TYR A 148 -14.15 -5.08 -3.56
N GLY A 149 -15.37 -4.70 -3.19
CA GLY A 149 -15.62 -3.80 -2.06
C GLY A 149 -15.06 -4.33 -0.75
N ASP A 150 -15.27 -5.61 -0.45
CA ASP A 150 -14.72 -6.27 0.74
C ASP A 150 -13.19 -6.29 0.72
N SER A 151 -12.60 -6.64 -0.43
CA SER A 151 -11.13 -6.67 -0.58
C SER A 151 -10.48 -5.29 -0.45
N LEU A 152 -11.14 -4.24 -0.97
CA LEU A 152 -10.70 -2.86 -0.83
C LEU A 152 -10.73 -2.42 0.63
N ARG A 153 -11.84 -2.68 1.33
CA ARG A 153 -11.99 -2.38 2.76
C ARG A 153 -10.93 -3.10 3.60
N ASN A 154 -10.60 -4.34 3.26
CA ASN A 154 -9.55 -5.09 3.94
C ASN A 154 -8.17 -4.45 3.75
N LEU A 155 -7.85 -4.01 2.54
CA LEU A 155 -6.60 -3.28 2.26
C LEU A 155 -6.54 -1.95 3.02
N GLU A 156 -7.63 -1.19 3.06
CA GLU A 156 -7.73 0.06 3.84
C GLU A 156 -7.53 -0.19 5.32
N GLN A 157 -8.17 -1.22 5.87
CA GLN A 157 -8.03 -1.60 7.27
C GLN A 157 -6.58 -1.98 7.59
N GLU A 158 -5.91 -2.70 6.70
CA GLU A 158 -4.50 -3.07 6.86
C GLU A 158 -3.58 -1.84 6.83
N ILE A 159 -3.86 -0.86 5.98
CA ILE A 159 -3.17 0.45 5.96
C ILE A 159 -3.35 1.17 7.30
N ILE A 160 -4.57 1.22 7.83
CA ILE A 160 -4.91 1.90 9.09
C ILE A 160 -4.23 1.22 10.28
N ASP A 161 -4.41 -0.09 10.42
CA ASP A 161 -3.91 -0.87 11.57
C ASP A 161 -2.39 -0.91 11.61
N ASN A 162 -1.75 -0.90 10.43
CA ASN A 162 -0.30 -1.01 10.31
C ASN A 162 0.39 0.33 9.98
N LYS A 163 -0.31 1.48 9.93
CA LYS A 163 0.28 2.80 9.58
C LYS A 163 1.62 3.06 10.26
N SER A 164 1.63 2.93 11.58
CA SER A 164 2.83 3.10 12.43
C SER A 164 4.01 2.16 12.12
N LEU A 165 3.74 0.96 11.60
CA LEU A 165 4.75 -0.01 11.17
C LEU A 165 5.21 0.31 9.75
N LEU A 166 4.28 0.58 8.84
CA LEU A 166 4.53 0.95 7.45
C LEU A 166 5.37 2.21 7.33
N VAL A 167 5.17 3.17 8.22
CA VAL A 167 5.90 4.46 8.25
C VAL A 167 7.25 4.34 8.99
N GLY A 168 7.50 3.27 9.75
CA GLY A 168 8.75 3.11 10.49
C GLY A 168 8.94 4.12 11.64
N ASP A 169 7.85 4.67 12.15
CA ASP A 169 7.87 5.68 13.22
C ASP A 169 8.22 5.09 14.61
N ARG A 170 8.37 3.76 14.71
CA ARG A 170 8.61 3.09 16.00
C ARG A 170 10.07 2.83 16.30
N ALA A 171 10.45 3.10 17.56
CA ALA A 171 11.78 2.76 18.08
C ALA A 171 11.89 1.28 18.50
N TRP A 172 10.76 0.57 18.61
CA TRP A 172 10.70 -0.85 18.97
C TRP A 172 9.98 -1.69 17.90
N PRO A 173 10.41 -2.95 17.70
CA PRO A 173 9.78 -3.85 16.74
C PRO A 173 8.35 -4.22 17.20
N ARG A 174 7.36 -4.03 16.31
CA ARG A 174 6.00 -4.53 16.49
C ARG A 174 5.71 -5.55 15.39
N ARG A 175 4.94 -6.60 15.71
CA ARG A 175 4.48 -7.57 14.71
C ARG A 175 3.45 -6.93 13.78
N TYR A 176 3.57 -7.25 12.50
CA TYR A 176 2.60 -6.89 11.46
C TYR A 176 1.28 -7.61 11.72
N LYS A 177 0.16 -6.91 11.57
CA LYS A 177 -1.18 -7.48 11.72
C LYS A 177 -1.83 -7.59 10.34
N VAL A 178 -2.04 -8.82 9.89
CA VAL A 178 -2.84 -9.08 8.68
C VAL A 178 -4.31 -8.90 9.06
N ALA A 179 -5.11 -8.23 8.23
CA ALA A 179 -6.54 -8.11 8.47
C ALA A 179 -7.18 -9.52 8.44
N ASN A 180 -7.94 -9.87 9.49
CA ASN A 180 -8.48 -11.23 9.71
C ASN A 180 -9.50 -11.70 8.65
N ASN A 181 -9.90 -10.83 7.72
CA ASN A 181 -10.82 -11.16 6.63
C ASN A 181 -10.10 -11.72 5.39
N HIS A 182 -8.80 -12.01 5.49
CA HIS A 182 -8.14 -12.97 4.58
C HIS A 182 -8.66 -14.38 4.91
N THR A 183 -9.94 -14.65 4.65
CA THR A 183 -10.30 -15.98 4.18
C THR A 183 -9.56 -16.15 2.87
N PRO A 184 -8.57 -17.04 2.76
CA PRO A 184 -8.05 -17.39 1.45
C PRO A 184 -9.28 -17.79 0.63
N VAL A 185 -9.59 -17.00 -0.40
CA VAL A 185 -10.51 -17.49 -1.43
C VAL A 185 -9.88 -18.80 -1.87
N PRO A 186 -10.56 -19.95 -1.71
CA PRO A 186 -10.01 -21.21 -2.17
C PRO A 186 -9.59 -20.95 -3.61
N ASP A 187 -8.32 -21.21 -3.94
CA ASP A 187 -7.86 -21.21 -5.32
C ASP A 187 -8.70 -22.28 -6.02
N THR A 188 -9.87 -21.91 -6.50
CA THR A 188 -10.62 -22.66 -7.49
C THR A 188 -9.78 -22.52 -8.75
N ALA A 189 -8.74 -23.35 -8.83
CA ALA A 189 -7.87 -23.54 -9.98
C ALA A 189 -8.63 -24.21 -11.16
N GLU A 190 -9.95 -24.29 -11.08
CA GLU A 190 -10.82 -24.79 -12.13
C GLU A 190 -11.51 -23.59 -12.80
N GLY A 191 -11.05 -23.18 -13.99
CA GLY A 191 -11.95 -22.48 -14.93
C GLY A 191 -11.44 -21.28 -15.70
N LEU A 192 -10.18 -20.85 -15.57
CA LEU A 192 -9.61 -19.82 -16.45
C LEU A 192 -8.46 -20.40 -17.28
N ASN A 193 -8.80 -21.33 -18.17
CA ASN A 193 -8.06 -21.49 -19.41
C ASN A 193 -8.62 -20.46 -20.42
N PRO A 194 -7.77 -19.64 -21.08
CA PRO A 194 -8.19 -18.72 -22.12
C PRO A 194 -8.78 -19.43 -23.34
#